data_AF-A0A965WHS2-F1
#
_entry.id   AF-A0A965WHS2-F1
#
_cell.length_a   1.000
_cell.length_b   1.000
_cell.length_c   1.000
_cell.angle_alpha   90.00
_cell.angle_beta   90.00
_cell.angle_gamma   90.00
#
_symmetry.space_group_name_H-M   'P 1'
#
loop_
_entity.id
_entity.type
_entity.pdbx_description
1 polymer ?
#
loop_
_entity_poly.entity_id
_entity_poly.type
_entity_poly.pdbx_seq_one_letter_code
_entity_poly.pdbx_strand_id
1 'polypeptide(L)'
;MRKLFYALSIMVIFISMLCLVSCGTDREQYIRIHIRANSNEELDQTVKLEVRDAVIKFLMPFAQLAKDKNEMMSLMQSNIGS
;
A
#
# COMPACT_ATOMS: atom_id res chain seq x y z
N MET A 1 -3.21 43.35 27.32
CA MET A 1 -2.06 42.78 26.57
C MET A 1 -1.76 41.32 26.92
N ARG A 2 -1.44 40.95 28.17
CA ARG A 2 -1.14 39.55 28.55
C ARG A 2 -2.22 38.50 28.19
N LYS A 3 -3.50 38.79 28.43
CA LYS A 3 -4.63 37.91 28.11
C LYS A 3 -4.79 37.65 26.59
N LEU A 4 -4.37 38.62 25.76
CA LEU A 4 -4.39 38.51 24.30
C LEU A 4 -3.29 37.56 23.80
N PHE A 5 -2.10 37.61 24.42
CA PHE A 5 -1.01 36.67 24.12
C PHE A 5 -1.35 35.23 24.52
N TYR A 6 -2.01 35.02 25.66
CA TYR A 6 -2.48 33.68 26.06
C TYR A 6 -3.56 33.14 25.11
N ALA A 7 -4.51 33.98 24.68
CA ALA A 7 -5.52 33.60 23.70
C ALA A 7 -4.90 33.21 22.35
N LEU A 8 -3.90 33.98 21.87
CA LEU A 8 -3.19 33.68 20.62
C LEU A 8 -2.39 32.37 20.72
N SER A 9 -1.73 32.13 21.85
CA SER A 9 -0.99 30.89 22.13
C SER A 9 -1.90 29.66 22.09
N ILE A 10 -3.06 29.73 22.74
CA ILE A 10 -4.03 28.63 22.77
C ILE A 10 -4.58 28.36 21.36
N MET A 11 -4.83 29.40 20.57
CA MET A 11 -5.30 29.27 19.19
C MET A 11 -4.29 28.54 18.30
N VAL A 12 -2.99 28.88 18.42
CA VAL A 12 -1.93 28.21 17.67
C VAL A 12 -1.80 26.73 18.06
N ILE A 13 -1.88 26.42 19.36
CA ILE A 13 -1.86 25.04 19.85
C ILE A 13 -3.06 24.25 19.32
N PHE A 14 -4.25 24.87 19.29
CA PHE A 14 -5.47 24.23 18.80
C PHE A 14 -5.41 23.94 17.29
N ILE A 15 -4.90 24.88 16.50
CA ILE A 15 -4.69 24.70 15.04
C ILE A 15 -3.66 23.61 14.78
N SER A 16 -2.56 23.58 15.54
CA SER A 16 -1.54 22.52 15.46
C SER A 16 -2.12 21.14 15.79
N MET A 17 -2.95 21.04 16.83
CA MET A 17 -3.64 19.82 17.22
C MET A 17 -4.59 19.32 16.12
N LEU A 18 -5.32 20.23 15.46
CA LEU A 18 -6.19 19.88 14.33
C LEU A 18 -5.41 19.32 13.13
N CYS A 19 -4.25 19.88 12.81
CA CYS A 19 -3.41 19.39 11.71
C CYS A 19 -2.91 17.95 11.93
N LEU A 20 -2.68 17.54 13.18
CA LEU A 20 -2.24 16.17 13.50
C LEU A 20 -3.36 15.14 13.35
N VAL A 21 -4.62 15.52 13.56
CA VAL A 21 -5.78 14.60 13.47
C VAL A 21 -6.20 14.33 12.03
N SER A 22 -5.98 15.28 11.11
CA SER A 22 -6.37 15.13 9.70
C SER A 22 -5.39 14.31 8.84
N CYS A 23 -4.29 13.82 9.42
CA CYS A 23 -3.41 12.87 8.73
C CYS A 23 -4.03 11.46 8.80
N GLY A 24 -5.15 11.28 8.10
CA GLY A 24 -5.71 9.96 7.83
C GLY A 24 -4.70 9.17 7.02
N THR A 25 -4.18 8.09 7.59
CA THR A 25 -3.42 7.11 6.81
C THR A 25 -4.43 6.35 5.95
N ASP A 26 -4.68 6.85 4.74
CA ASP A 26 -5.32 6.04 3.71
C ASP A 26 -4.42 4.82 3.53
N ARG A 27 -4.80 3.73 4.19
CA ARG A 27 -4.17 2.43 4.01
C ARG A 27 -4.65 1.95 2.66
N GLU A 28 -4.01 2.45 1.61
CA GLU A 28 -4.16 1.95 0.26
C GLU A 28 -4.15 0.42 0.33
N GLN A 29 -5.23 -0.21 -0.16
CA GLN A 29 -5.36 -1.65 -0.14
C GLN A 29 -4.50 -2.25 -1.26
N TYR A 30 -3.18 -2.22 -1.08
CA TYR A 30 -2.25 -2.83 -2.02
C TYR A 30 -1.92 -4.28 -1.62
N ILE A 31 -1.77 -5.12 -2.64
CA ILE A 31 -1.13 -6.43 -2.52
C ILE A 31 0.28 -6.32 -3.09
N ARG A 32 1.27 -6.71 -2.29
CA ARG A 32 2.69 -6.74 -2.70
C ARG A 32 3.08 -8.17 -3.01
N ILE A 33 3.68 -8.37 -4.17
CA ILE A 33 4.15 -9.68 -4.62
C ILE A 33 5.66 -9.60 -4.75
N HIS A 34 6.34 -10.54 -4.10
CA HIS A 34 7.78 -10.65 -4.17
C HIS A 34 8.15 -11.91 -4.95
N ILE A 35 8.75 -11.72 -6.13
CA ILE A 35 9.28 -12.82 -6.93
C ILE A 35 10.77 -12.91 -6.67
N ARG A 36 11.22 -14.11 -6.30
CA ARG A 36 12.60 -14.41 -5.96
C ARG A 36 13.27 -15.11 -7.13
N ALA A 37 14.42 -14.59 -7.54
CA ALA A 37 15.31 -15.27 -8.48
C ALA A 37 16.08 -16.37 -7.75
N ASN A 38 16.47 -17.43 -8.47
CA ASN A 38 17.26 -18.50 -7.89
C ASN A 38 18.70 -18.06 -7.56
N SER A 39 19.25 -17.13 -8.34
CA SER A 39 20.58 -16.55 -8.10
C SER A 39 20.63 -15.05 -8.41
N ASN A 40 21.79 -14.44 -8.18
CA ASN A 40 22.09 -13.05 -8.56
C ASN A 40 22.63 -12.93 -10.00
N GLU A 41 22.69 -14.03 -10.75
CA GLU A 41 23.14 -14.00 -12.14
C GLU A 41 22.17 -13.21 -13.02
N GLU A 42 22.71 -12.53 -14.03
CA GLU A 42 21.94 -11.66 -14.93
C GLU A 42 20.79 -12.40 -15.62
N LEU A 43 21.04 -13.67 -16.01
CA LEU A 43 20.03 -14.54 -16.60
C LEU A 43 18.84 -14.74 -15.64
N ASP A 44 19.13 -15.12 -14.38
CA ASP A 44 18.10 -15.38 -13.37
C ASP A 44 17.34 -14.10 -12.97
N GLN A 45 18.02 -12.95 -12.97
CA GLN A 45 17.37 -11.67 -12.74
C GLN A 45 16.46 -11.28 -13.91
N THR A 46 16.87 -11.57 -15.16
CA THR A 46 16.04 -11.36 -16.34
C THR A 46 14.78 -12.21 -16.28
N VAL A 47 14.91 -13.51 -16.00
CA VAL A 47 13.78 -14.41 -15.83
C VAL A 47 12.84 -13.93 -14.71
N LYS A 48 13.38 -13.44 -13.59
CA LYS A 48 12.55 -12.87 -12.51
C LYS A 48 11.69 -11.70 -12.98
N LEU A 49 12.20 -10.84 -13.86
CA LEU A 49 11.43 -9.71 -14.41
C LEU A 49 10.31 -10.21 -15.33
N GLU A 50 10.61 -11.18 -16.20
CA GLU A 50 9.60 -11.80 -17.07
C GLU A 50 8.49 -12.50 -16.29
N VAL A 51 8.86 -13.28 -15.27
CA VAL A 51 7.91 -13.95 -14.37
C VAL A 51 7.06 -12.91 -13.64
N ARG A 52 7.64 -11.80 -13.19
CA ARG A 52 6.89 -10.70 -12.58
C ARG A 52 5.84 -10.14 -13.49
N ASP A 53 6.21 -9.84 -14.73
CA ASP A 53 5.29 -9.23 -15.67
C ASP A 53 4.18 -10.21 -16.07
N ALA A 54 4.50 -11.50 -16.22
CA ALA A 54 3.52 -12.56 -16.46
C ALA A 54 2.54 -12.74 -15.29
N VAL A 55 3.04 -12.78 -14.05
CA VAL A 55 2.21 -12.91 -12.83
C VAL A 55 1.31 -11.69 -12.66
N ILE A 56 1.82 -10.47 -12.89
CA ILE A 56 1.00 -9.25 -12.87
C ILE A 56 -0.13 -9.37 -13.89
N LYS A 57 0.18 -9.74 -15.13
CA LYS A 57 -0.82 -9.88 -16.20
C LYS A 57 -1.88 -10.92 -15.86
N PHE A 58 -1.50 -12.03 -15.23
CA PHE A 58 -2.43 -13.05 -14.73
C PHE A 58 -3.34 -12.51 -13.63
N LEU A 59 -2.82 -11.67 -12.73
CA LEU A 59 -3.55 -11.15 -11.58
C LEU A 59 -4.45 -9.94 -11.85
N MET A 60 -4.14 -9.15 -12.89
CA MET A 60 -4.94 -7.99 -13.31
C MET A 60 -6.45 -8.27 -13.42
N PRO A 61 -6.93 -9.35 -14.07
CA PRO A 61 -8.36 -9.64 -14.14
C PRO A 61 -8.99 -9.93 -12.76
N PHE A 62 -8.28 -10.61 -11.86
CA PHE A 62 -8.78 -10.87 -10.51
C PHE A 62 -8.82 -9.61 -9.64
N ALA A 63 -7.86 -8.70 -9.85
CA ALA A 63 -7.85 -7.39 -9.20
C ALA A 63 -9.03 -6.50 -9.62
N GLN A 64 -9.56 -6.67 -10.84
CA GLN A 64 -10.76 -5.96 -11.30
C GLN A 64 -12.06 -6.55 -10.71
N LEU A 65 -12.04 -7.83 -10.32
CA LEU A 65 -13.18 -8.54 -9.75
C LEU A 65 -13.28 -8.37 -8.23
N ALA A 66 -12.14 -8.25 -7.54
CA ALA A 66 -12.10 -8.12 -6.10
C ALA A 66 -12.53 -6.71 -5.64
N LYS A 67 -13.47 -6.66 -4.70
CA LYS A 67 -13.94 -5.42 -4.07
C LYS A 67 -13.02 -4.95 -2.95
N ASP A 68 -12.32 -5.87 -2.33
CA ASP A 68 -11.38 -5.60 -1.24
C ASP A 68 -10.19 -6.57 -1.25
N LYS A 69 -9.20 -6.23 -0.42
CA LYS A 69 -7.99 -7.04 -0.24
C LYS A 69 -8.27 -8.49 0.15
N ASN A 70 -9.28 -8.77 0.97
CA ASN A 70 -9.57 -10.11 1.46
C ASN A 70 -10.12 -11.00 0.34
N GLU A 71 -11.01 -10.45 -0.47
CA GLU A 71 -11.55 -11.12 -1.66
C GLU A 71 -10.42 -11.43 -2.65
N MET A 72 -9.51 -10.48 -2.87
CA MET A 72 -8.35 -10.71 -3.74
C MET A 72 -7.41 -11.80 -3.20
N MET A 73 -7.15 -11.83 -1.89
CA MET A 73 -6.34 -12.90 -1.27
C MET A 73 -6.98 -14.29 -1.41
N SER A 74 -8.31 -14.38 -1.29
CA SER A 74 -9.05 -15.63 -1.49
C SER A 74 -9.00 -16.13 -2.95
N LEU A 75 -9.14 -15.20 -3.90
CA LEU A 75 -8.98 -15.50 -5.33
C LEU A 75 -7.55 -15.96 -5.65
N MET A 76 -6.53 -15.35 -5.04
CA MET A 76 -5.13 -15.78 -5.22
C MET A 76 -4.87 -17.18 -4.65
N GLN A 77 -5.34 -17.49 -3.45
CA GLN A 77 -5.14 -18.81 -2.83
C GLN A 77 -5.79 -19.94 -3.64
N SER A 78 -7.00 -19.73 -4.16
CA SER A 78 -7.71 -20.72 -4.97
C SER A 78 -7.06 -20.98 -6.34
N ASN A 79 -6.30 -20.02 -6.88
CA ASN A 79 -5.72 -20.12 -8.22
C ASN A 79 -4.20 -20.41 -8.24
N ILE A 80 -3.47 -20.15 -7.15
CA ILE A 80 -2.00 -20.27 -7.11
C ILE A 80 -1.51 -21.28 -6.04
N GLY A 81 -2.30 -21.54 -5.00
CA GLY A 81 -1.89 -22.31 -3.82
C GLY A 81 -2.32 -23.78 -3.80
N SER A 82 -2.10 -24.54 -4.88
CA SER A 82 -2.24 -26.02 -4.87
C SER A 82 -0.90 -26.72 -4.99
#